data_AF-A0A530LHJ6-F1
#
_entry.id   AF-A0A530LHJ6-F1
#
_cell.length_a   1.000
_cell.length_b   1.000
_cell.length_c   1.000
_cell.angle_alpha   90.00
_cell.angle_beta   90.00
_cell.angle_gamma   90.00
#
_symmetry.space_group_name_H-M   'P 1'
#
loop_
_entity.id
_entity.type
_entity.pdbx_description
1 polymer ?
#
loop_
_entity_poly.entity_id
_entity_poly.type
_entity_poly.pdbx_seq_one_letter_code
_entity_poly.pdbx_strand_id
1 'polypeptide(L)'
;VETSQHVTNALFGAMGAMANAQGTMNNLTFGNKQYQYYETICSGSPAGRMNDGRGFAGTSGVHTHMTNSRLTDPEVLELRFPVLLEDFHIREGSGGRGKWNAGDGTKRTIRFLEKMECAILSSHRNRPPQGLDGGGDGEVGSTKIRRKDGRVEVLKACDQTVLDAGEAVIVTTPTPGGFGKA
;
A
#
# COMPACT_ATOMS: atom_id res chain seq x y z
N VAL A 1 13.92 4.78 -1.57
CA VAL A 1 13.13 3.55 -1.83
C VAL A 1 11.87 3.81 -2.67
N GLU A 2 11.16 4.92 -2.48
CA GLU A 2 10.01 5.26 -3.36
C GLU A 2 10.42 5.44 -4.83
N THR A 3 11.50 6.18 -5.12
CA THR A 3 12.00 6.38 -6.50
C THR A 3 12.31 5.06 -7.19
N SER A 4 12.90 4.09 -6.49
CA SER A 4 13.22 2.79 -7.07
C SER A 4 11.96 1.99 -7.46
N GLN A 5 10.84 2.12 -6.74
CA GLN A 5 9.57 1.51 -7.17
C GLN A 5 9.12 2.07 -8.53
N HIS A 6 9.23 3.39 -8.72
CA HIS A 6 8.87 4.04 -9.99
C HIS A 6 9.80 3.63 -11.13
N VAL A 7 11.10 3.53 -10.87
CA VAL A 7 12.07 3.07 -11.88
C VAL A 7 11.76 1.63 -12.31
N THR A 8 11.46 0.74 -11.36
CA THR A 8 11.09 -0.64 -11.68
C THR A 8 9.80 -0.70 -12.50
N ASN A 9 8.76 0.04 -12.13
CA ASN A 9 7.53 0.16 -12.91
C ASN A 9 7.81 0.65 -14.34
N ALA A 10 8.62 1.70 -14.49
CA ALA A 10 8.95 2.26 -15.81
C ALA A 10 9.68 1.25 -16.71
N LEU A 11 10.64 0.48 -16.17
CA LEU A 11 11.35 -0.54 -16.93
C LEU A 11 10.40 -1.65 -17.41
N PHE A 12 9.57 -2.17 -16.53
CA PHE A 12 8.62 -3.23 -16.88
C PHE A 12 7.54 -2.78 -17.85
N GLY A 13 7.02 -1.56 -17.65
CA GLY A 13 6.06 -0.94 -18.56
C GLY A 13 6.65 -0.72 -19.95
N ALA A 14 7.89 -0.22 -20.04
CA ALA A 14 8.59 -0.02 -21.31
C ALA A 14 8.84 -1.33 -22.08
N MET A 15 9.12 -2.42 -21.36
CA MET A 15 9.25 -3.77 -21.94
C MET A 15 7.91 -4.42 -22.30
N GLY A 16 6.79 -3.81 -21.91
CA GLY A 16 5.47 -4.38 -22.06
C GLY A 16 5.28 -5.69 -21.28
N ALA A 17 6.08 -5.92 -20.23
CA ALA A 17 6.13 -7.21 -19.53
C ALA A 17 5.06 -7.33 -18.45
N MET A 18 4.79 -6.26 -17.72
CA MET A 18 3.78 -6.21 -16.65
C MET A 18 3.27 -4.79 -16.45
N ALA A 19 2.02 -4.67 -16.00
CA ALA A 19 1.44 -3.40 -15.62
C ALA A 19 2.14 -2.81 -14.38
N ASN A 20 1.83 -1.56 -14.04
CA ASN A 20 2.45 -0.91 -12.89
C ASN A 20 1.99 -1.58 -11.59
N ALA A 21 2.94 -1.94 -10.73
CA ALA A 21 2.65 -2.28 -9.34
C ALA A 21 2.26 -1.02 -8.54
N GLN A 22 1.94 -1.20 -7.25
CA GLN A 22 1.54 -0.12 -6.34
C GLN A 22 2.48 1.11 -6.30
N GLY A 23 3.73 0.98 -6.77
CA GLY A 23 4.66 2.11 -6.98
C GLY A 23 5.09 2.82 -5.70
N THR A 24 4.85 2.21 -4.55
CA THR A 24 5.18 2.70 -3.22
C THR A 24 5.42 1.52 -2.28
N MET A 25 6.06 1.76 -1.14
CA MET A 25 6.12 0.78 -0.06
C MET A 25 5.10 1.10 1.05
N ASN A 26 4.40 2.24 0.96
CA ASN A 26 3.57 2.79 2.04
C ASN A 26 4.34 2.80 3.38
N ASN A 27 5.51 3.46 3.40
CA ASN A 27 6.38 3.46 4.58
C ASN A 27 5.68 4.22 5.71
N LEU A 28 5.18 3.46 6.69
CA LEU A 28 4.52 3.98 7.88
C LEU A 28 5.52 3.93 9.03
N THR A 29 5.76 5.10 9.61
CA THR A 29 6.59 5.22 10.81
C THR A 29 5.81 5.87 11.91
N PHE A 30 6.01 5.40 13.13
CA PHE A 30 5.51 6.11 14.30
C PHE A 30 6.41 5.88 15.51
N GLY A 31 6.32 6.77 16.48
CA GLY A 31 7.15 6.67 17.68
C GLY A 31 6.99 7.83 18.65
N ASN A 32 7.75 7.74 19.72
CA ASN A 32 7.93 8.78 20.71
C ASN A 32 9.33 8.63 21.35
N LYS A 33 9.57 9.22 22.53
CA LYS A 33 10.88 9.13 23.20
C LYS A 33 11.32 7.70 23.55
N GLN A 34 10.39 6.75 23.64
CA GLN A 34 10.64 5.36 24.05
C GLN A 34 10.52 4.37 22.89
N TYR A 35 9.62 4.62 21.93
CA TYR A 35 9.27 3.69 20.86
C TYR A 35 9.64 4.23 19.49
N GLN A 36 10.09 3.34 18.61
CA GLN A 36 10.31 3.62 17.19
C GLN A 36 9.83 2.43 16.36
N TYR A 37 8.88 2.67 15.46
CA TYR A 37 8.33 1.68 14.54
C TYR A 37 8.51 2.13 13.08
N TYR A 38 8.77 1.16 12.22
CA TYR A 38 8.83 1.33 10.77
C TYR A 38 8.26 0.08 10.09
N GLU A 39 7.28 0.26 9.22
CA GLU A 39 6.71 -0.83 8.43
C GLU A 39 6.43 -0.39 6.99
N THR A 40 6.57 -1.36 6.09
CA THR A 40 6.17 -1.26 4.68
C THR A 40 4.91 -2.08 4.48
N ILE A 41 3.84 -1.48 3.96
CA ILE A 41 2.53 -2.12 3.88
C ILE A 41 2.32 -2.67 2.46
N CYS A 42 1.99 -3.96 2.37
CA CYS A 42 1.76 -4.68 1.11
C CYS A 42 0.46 -4.27 0.41
N SER A 43 0.41 -4.53 -0.89
CA SER A 43 -0.77 -4.35 -1.74
C SER A 43 -0.91 -5.58 -2.65
N GLY A 44 -1.48 -5.47 -3.83
CA GLY A 44 -1.46 -6.52 -4.84
C GLY A 44 -0.22 -6.46 -5.74
N SER A 45 0.11 -7.58 -6.37
CA SER A 45 1.03 -7.61 -7.51
C SER A 45 0.32 -7.33 -8.84
N PRO A 46 1.00 -6.75 -9.83
CA PRO A 46 0.38 -6.45 -11.12
C PRO A 46 0.24 -7.69 -11.99
N ALA A 47 -0.69 -7.60 -12.94
CA ALA A 47 -0.82 -8.57 -14.01
C ALA A 47 0.21 -8.31 -15.12
N GLY A 48 0.51 -9.33 -15.90
CA GLY A 48 1.51 -9.22 -16.95
C GLY A 48 1.57 -10.42 -17.89
N ARG A 49 2.70 -10.55 -18.57
CA ARG A 49 3.05 -11.69 -19.43
C ARG A 49 4.48 -12.15 -19.20
N MET A 50 4.67 -13.44 -19.36
CA MET A 50 5.98 -14.09 -19.38
C MET A 50 6.65 -13.90 -20.75
N ASN A 51 7.95 -14.22 -20.85
CA ASN A 51 8.72 -14.12 -22.10
C ASN A 51 8.20 -15.04 -23.21
N ASP A 52 7.52 -16.13 -22.86
CA ASP A 52 6.85 -17.05 -23.79
C ASP A 52 5.49 -16.53 -24.30
N GLY A 53 5.07 -15.33 -23.87
CA GLY A 53 3.81 -14.70 -24.24
C GLY A 53 2.62 -15.10 -23.36
N ARG A 54 2.78 -16.03 -22.41
CA ARG A 54 1.70 -16.42 -21.50
C ARG A 54 1.41 -15.32 -20.50
N GLY A 55 0.16 -14.89 -20.43
CA GLY A 55 -0.28 -13.92 -19.43
C GLY A 55 -0.47 -14.51 -18.04
N PHE A 56 -0.43 -13.67 -17.01
CA PHE A 56 -0.65 -14.05 -15.61
C PHE A 56 -1.41 -12.96 -14.85
N ALA A 57 -2.24 -13.39 -13.90
CA ALA A 57 -2.91 -12.53 -12.95
C ALA A 57 -1.99 -12.18 -11.76
N GLY A 58 -2.32 -11.08 -11.09
CA GLY A 58 -1.66 -10.67 -9.86
C GLY A 58 -2.15 -11.43 -8.63
N THR A 59 -1.38 -11.33 -7.55
CA THR A 59 -1.65 -11.91 -6.24
C THR A 59 -1.97 -10.79 -5.26
N SER A 60 -3.02 -10.93 -4.47
CA SER A 60 -3.44 -9.93 -3.48
C SER A 60 -2.57 -9.96 -2.21
N GLY A 61 -2.37 -8.80 -1.57
CA GLY A 61 -1.75 -8.70 -0.25
C GLY A 61 -0.27 -9.11 -0.15
N VAL A 62 0.51 -8.97 -1.23
CA VAL A 62 1.93 -9.31 -1.29
C VAL A 62 2.83 -8.09 -1.48
N HIS A 63 4.05 -8.19 -0.98
CA HIS A 63 5.11 -7.23 -1.26
C HIS A 63 5.69 -7.47 -2.67
N THR A 64 5.96 -6.39 -3.40
CA THR A 64 6.46 -6.43 -4.77
C THR A 64 7.62 -5.49 -4.99
N HIS A 65 8.49 -5.82 -5.95
CA HIS A 65 9.62 -4.98 -6.35
C HIS A 65 10.55 -4.68 -5.17
N MET A 66 10.67 -3.41 -4.77
CA MET A 66 11.63 -2.96 -3.76
C MET A 66 11.19 -3.25 -2.32
N THR A 67 10.07 -3.94 -2.12
CA THR A 67 9.65 -4.47 -0.81
C THR A 67 9.89 -5.98 -0.77
N ASN A 68 10.69 -6.46 0.19
CA ASN A 68 10.92 -7.88 0.48
C ASN A 68 10.93 -8.15 1.99
N SER A 69 9.95 -7.58 2.69
CA SER A 69 9.75 -7.70 4.12
C SER A 69 8.58 -8.65 4.40
N ARG A 70 8.64 -9.36 5.53
CA ARG A 70 7.42 -9.96 6.10
C ARG A 70 6.68 -8.90 6.89
N LEU A 71 5.36 -8.99 6.90
CA LEU A 71 4.53 -8.19 7.80
C LEU A 71 4.90 -8.51 9.25
N THR A 72 4.83 -7.51 10.13
CA THR A 72 4.91 -7.79 11.57
C THR A 72 3.63 -8.46 12.02
N ASP A 73 3.74 -9.60 12.71
CA ASP A 73 2.59 -10.30 13.27
C ASP A 73 1.81 -9.36 14.21
N PRO A 74 0.46 -9.33 14.12
CA PRO A 74 -0.35 -8.44 14.96
C PRO A 74 -0.05 -8.54 16.45
N GLU A 75 0.08 -9.76 16.98
CA GLU A 75 0.38 -10.00 18.40
C GLU A 75 1.75 -9.43 18.80
N VAL A 76 2.75 -9.52 17.91
CA VAL A 76 4.08 -8.96 18.16
C VAL A 76 4.05 -7.43 18.10
N LEU A 77 3.27 -6.86 17.18
CA LEU A 77 3.07 -5.42 17.08
C LEU A 77 2.46 -4.86 18.38
N GLU A 78 1.36 -5.44 18.83
CA GLU A 78 0.60 -4.99 20.00
C GLU A 78 1.34 -5.25 21.32
N LEU A 79 2.14 -6.33 21.38
CA LEU A 79 2.98 -6.62 22.55
C LEU A 79 4.13 -5.61 22.70
N ARG A 80 4.73 -5.19 21.59
CA ARG A 80 5.95 -4.37 21.61
C ARG A 80 5.69 -2.87 21.58
N PHE A 81 4.53 -2.45 21.08
CA PHE A 81 4.19 -1.04 20.90
C PHE A 81 2.82 -0.76 21.49
N PRO A 82 2.60 0.41 22.14
CA PRO A 82 1.31 0.80 22.69
C PRO A 82 0.33 1.21 21.58
N VAL A 83 -0.08 0.24 20.78
CA VAL A 83 -1.04 0.36 19.67
C VAL A 83 -1.94 -0.87 19.65
N LEU A 84 -3.10 -0.75 19.00
CA LEU A 84 -4.00 -1.85 18.68
C LEU A 84 -4.22 -1.89 17.16
N LEU A 85 -4.09 -3.06 16.54
CA LEU A 85 -4.47 -3.29 15.16
C LEU A 85 -5.97 -3.59 15.10
N GLU A 86 -6.78 -2.56 14.82
CA GLU A 86 -8.24 -2.71 14.80
C GLU A 86 -8.77 -3.49 13.59
N ASP A 87 -8.09 -3.34 12.46
CA ASP A 87 -8.52 -3.90 11.18
C ASP A 87 -7.32 -4.08 10.25
N PHE A 88 -7.22 -5.24 9.63
CA PHE A 88 -6.29 -5.49 8.53
C PHE A 88 -6.85 -6.54 7.58
N HIS A 89 -7.23 -6.14 6.37
CA HIS A 89 -7.85 -7.02 5.38
C HIS A 89 -7.42 -6.69 3.95
N ILE A 90 -7.61 -7.68 3.06
CA ILE A 90 -7.53 -7.50 1.61
C ILE A 90 -8.80 -6.81 1.12
N ARG A 91 -8.64 -5.76 0.32
CA ARG A 91 -9.73 -4.99 -0.30
C ARG A 91 -10.19 -5.70 -1.57
N GLU A 92 -11.03 -6.71 -1.45
CA GLU A 92 -11.44 -7.53 -2.60
C GLU A 92 -11.97 -6.72 -3.79
N GLY A 93 -11.49 -7.03 -4.99
CA GLY A 93 -11.90 -6.38 -6.23
C GLY A 93 -11.29 -4.99 -6.48
N SER A 94 -10.33 -4.56 -5.66
CA SER A 94 -9.64 -3.27 -5.81
C SER A 94 -8.51 -3.27 -6.84
N GLY A 95 -8.02 -4.44 -7.28
CA GLY A 95 -7.00 -4.57 -8.31
C GLY A 95 -7.49 -4.17 -9.70
N GLY A 96 -6.60 -3.59 -10.52
CA GLY A 96 -6.90 -3.23 -11.91
C GLY A 96 -7.41 -4.42 -12.72
N ARG A 97 -8.44 -4.17 -13.53
CA ARG A 97 -9.19 -5.22 -14.26
C ARG A 97 -8.67 -5.38 -15.68
N GLY A 98 -8.67 -6.61 -16.19
CA GLY A 98 -8.26 -6.88 -17.57
C GLY A 98 -8.53 -8.34 -17.93
N LYS A 99 -7.98 -8.79 -19.07
CA LYS A 99 -7.92 -10.23 -19.37
C LYS A 99 -7.24 -10.99 -18.23
N TRP A 100 -6.21 -10.38 -17.67
CA TRP A 100 -5.59 -10.80 -16.43
C TRP A 100 -5.73 -9.69 -15.39
N ASN A 101 -6.44 -10.00 -14.31
CA ASN A 101 -6.66 -9.07 -13.21
C ASN A 101 -5.39 -8.92 -12.37
N ALA A 102 -5.17 -7.72 -11.87
CA ALA A 102 -4.15 -7.45 -10.88
C ALA A 102 -4.59 -7.96 -9.49
N GLY A 103 -3.64 -8.08 -8.57
CA GLY A 103 -3.93 -8.40 -7.18
C GLY A 103 -4.60 -7.23 -6.46
N ASP A 104 -5.39 -7.56 -5.44
CA ASP A 104 -6.07 -6.58 -4.61
C ASP A 104 -5.13 -5.99 -3.54
N GLY A 105 -5.40 -4.73 -3.18
CA GLY A 105 -4.68 -4.03 -2.12
C GLY A 105 -5.14 -4.42 -0.72
N THR A 106 -4.53 -3.78 0.27
CA THR A 106 -4.89 -3.93 1.69
C THR A 106 -5.38 -2.62 2.31
N LYS A 107 -6.14 -2.74 3.39
CA LYS A 107 -6.49 -1.65 4.31
C LYS A 107 -6.07 -2.04 5.72
N ARG A 108 -5.41 -1.12 6.42
CA ARG A 108 -4.87 -1.35 7.77
C ARG A 108 -5.24 -0.18 8.68
N THR A 109 -5.82 -0.45 9.84
CA THR A 109 -6.21 0.55 10.84
C THR A 109 -5.49 0.27 12.16
N ILE A 110 -4.67 1.22 12.61
CA ILE A 110 -3.90 1.11 13.85
C ILE A 110 -4.33 2.25 14.77
N ARG A 111 -4.88 1.89 15.94
CA ARG A 111 -5.22 2.85 17.00
C ARG A 111 -4.09 2.95 18.00
N PHE A 112 -3.75 4.18 18.37
CA PHE A 112 -2.67 4.47 19.31
C PHE A 112 -3.19 4.40 20.75
N LEU A 113 -2.41 3.85 21.66
CA LEU A 113 -2.70 3.80 23.11
C LEU A 113 -1.89 4.85 23.89
N GLU A 114 -0.89 5.44 23.25
CA GLU A 114 -0.10 6.56 23.76
C GLU A 114 0.06 7.64 22.68
N LYS A 115 0.44 8.85 23.11
CA LYS A 115 0.75 9.94 22.17
C LYS A 115 2.00 9.63 21.38
N MET A 116 1.90 9.69 20.05
CA MET A 116 3.01 9.39 19.13
C MET A 116 3.02 10.31 17.91
N GLU A 117 4.23 10.58 17.43
CA GLU A 117 4.44 11.13 16.09
C GLU A 117 4.24 10.00 15.08
N CYS A 118 3.57 10.29 13.97
CA CYS A 118 3.32 9.36 12.89
C CYS A 118 3.61 10.04 11.57
N ALA A 119 4.37 9.39 10.71
CA ALA A 119 4.71 9.88 9.38
C ALA A 119 4.46 8.80 8.33
N ILE A 120 4.06 9.26 7.15
CA ILE A 120 3.88 8.42 5.97
C ILE A 120 4.78 8.95 4.86
N LEU A 121 5.55 8.04 4.25
CA LEU A 121 6.21 8.28 2.98
C LEU A 121 5.67 7.30 1.94
N SER A 122 4.93 7.85 0.98
CA SER A 122 4.18 7.08 0.00
C SER A 122 4.03 7.79 -1.34
N SER A 123 3.49 7.08 -2.33
CA SER A 123 3.17 7.57 -3.68
C SER A 123 1.74 7.19 -4.08
N HIS A 124 1.33 7.50 -5.32
CA HIS A 124 0.02 7.10 -5.88
C HIS A 124 -1.22 7.53 -5.05
N ARG A 125 -1.18 8.77 -4.54
CA ARG A 125 -2.34 9.41 -3.87
C ARG A 125 -3.23 10.19 -4.83
N ASN A 126 -2.67 10.65 -5.95
CA ASN A 126 -3.37 11.49 -6.94
C ASN A 126 -3.45 10.84 -8.34
N ARG A 127 -2.66 9.81 -8.61
CA ARG A 127 -2.62 9.10 -9.90
C ARG A 127 -2.53 7.60 -9.63
N PRO A 128 -3.43 6.79 -10.19
CA PRO A 128 -3.39 5.35 -9.98
C PRO A 128 -2.18 4.71 -10.68
N PRO A 129 -1.70 3.55 -10.21
CA PRO A 129 -0.85 2.69 -11.01
C PRO A 129 -1.57 2.27 -12.30
N GLN A 130 -0.88 2.41 -13.43
CA GLN A 130 -1.47 2.22 -14.74
C GLN A 130 -1.54 0.75 -15.15
N GLY A 131 -2.62 0.39 -15.85
CA GLY A 131 -2.74 -0.87 -16.56
C GLY A 131 -1.85 -0.93 -17.80
N LEU A 132 -1.81 -2.09 -18.45
CA LEU A 132 -1.00 -2.31 -19.65
C LEU A 132 -1.76 -3.12 -20.71
N ASP A 133 -1.46 -2.85 -21.98
CA ASP A 133 -2.04 -3.56 -23.14
C ASP A 133 -3.58 -3.57 -23.16
N GLY A 134 -4.18 -2.44 -22.76
CA GLY A 134 -5.64 -2.30 -22.64
C GLY A 134 -6.25 -2.82 -21.34
N GLY A 135 -5.42 -3.29 -20.39
CA GLY A 135 -5.83 -3.50 -19.01
C GLY A 135 -6.12 -2.18 -18.29
N GLY A 136 -7.06 -2.21 -17.36
CA GLY A 136 -7.46 -1.06 -16.56
C GLY A 136 -6.47 -0.72 -15.46
N ASP A 137 -6.44 0.57 -15.13
CA ASP A 137 -5.66 1.10 -14.00
C ASP A 137 -6.11 0.51 -12.67
N GLY A 138 -5.21 0.52 -11.69
CA GLY A 138 -5.57 0.27 -10.31
C GLY A 138 -6.21 1.49 -9.65
N GLU A 139 -6.22 1.48 -8.33
CA GLU A 139 -6.78 2.53 -7.49
C GLU A 139 -5.69 3.34 -6.82
N VAL A 140 -5.99 4.61 -6.55
CA VAL A 140 -5.17 5.44 -5.67
C VAL A 140 -5.31 4.98 -4.22
N GLY A 141 -4.22 5.05 -3.47
CA GLY A 141 -4.27 4.80 -2.04
C GLY A 141 -4.54 6.08 -1.25
N SER A 142 -4.77 5.96 0.05
CA SER A 142 -4.94 7.10 0.95
C SER A 142 -4.44 6.79 2.35
N THR A 143 -3.99 7.82 3.07
CA THR A 143 -3.70 7.73 4.50
C THR A 143 -4.61 8.70 5.22
N LYS A 144 -5.36 8.19 6.20
CA LYS A 144 -6.35 8.95 6.95
C LYS A 144 -6.09 8.85 8.44
N ILE A 145 -6.38 9.91 9.18
CA ILE A 145 -6.31 9.96 10.63
C ILE A 145 -7.73 10.10 11.16
N ARG A 146 -8.15 9.14 11.97
CA ARG A 146 -9.40 9.20 12.72
C ARG A 146 -9.12 9.85 14.06
N ARG A 147 -9.58 11.08 14.23
CA ARG A 147 -9.44 11.89 15.44
C ARG A 147 -10.48 11.49 16.50
N LYS A 148 -10.23 11.85 17.76
CA LYS A 148 -11.16 11.54 18.88
C LYS A 148 -12.53 12.18 18.75
N ASP A 149 -12.59 13.36 18.14
CA ASP A 149 -13.81 14.11 17.86
C ASP A 149 -14.61 13.52 16.68
N GLY A 150 -14.15 12.42 16.08
CA GLY A 150 -14.76 11.77 14.93
C GLY A 150 -14.32 12.35 13.59
N ARG A 151 -13.54 13.44 13.56
CA ARG A 151 -13.01 14.02 12.32
C ARG A 151 -12.06 13.04 11.64
N VAL A 152 -12.12 13.02 10.31
CA VAL A 152 -11.16 12.30 9.47
C VAL A 152 -10.29 13.30 8.72
N GLU A 153 -9.00 13.29 9.03
CA GLU A 153 -7.99 14.07 8.32
C GLU A 153 -7.30 13.19 7.27
N VAL A 154 -7.02 13.74 6.08
CA VAL A 154 -6.32 13.02 5.01
C VAL A 154 -4.90 13.56 4.92
N LEU A 155 -3.92 12.69 5.08
CA LEU A 155 -2.51 13.05 4.95
C LEU A 155 -2.08 13.08 3.48
N LYS A 156 -1.12 13.95 3.17
CA LYS A 156 -0.44 13.94 1.87
C LYS A 156 0.44 12.70 1.71
N ALA A 157 0.98 12.51 0.51
CA ALA A 157 1.82 11.35 0.18
C ALA A 157 3.10 11.27 1.02
N CYS A 158 3.72 12.42 1.31
CA CYS A 158 4.80 12.61 2.26
C CYS A 158 4.31 13.60 3.31
N ASP A 159 3.96 13.11 4.49
CA ASP A 159 3.33 13.93 5.53
C ASP A 159 3.54 13.33 6.90
N GLN A 160 3.30 14.14 7.93
CA GLN A 160 3.41 13.72 9.31
C GLN A 160 2.38 14.43 10.20
N THR A 161 2.04 13.78 11.30
CA THR A 161 1.09 14.30 12.28
C THR A 161 1.37 13.69 13.65
N VAL A 162 0.70 14.20 14.66
CA VAL A 162 0.71 13.61 16.00
C VAL A 162 -0.64 12.98 16.25
N LEU A 163 -0.65 11.75 16.75
CA LEU A 163 -1.85 11.07 17.23
C LEU A 163 -1.85 11.05 18.75
N ASP A 164 -2.97 11.42 19.36
CA ASP A 164 -3.20 11.21 20.78
C ASP A 164 -3.75 9.79 21.05
N ALA A 165 -3.55 9.28 22.26
CA ALA A 165 -4.07 7.98 22.68
C ALA A 165 -5.58 7.84 22.44
N GLY A 166 -6.01 6.91 21.59
CA GLY A 166 -7.39 6.69 21.16
C GLY A 166 -7.65 7.07 19.69
N GLU A 167 -6.76 7.85 19.07
CA GLU A 167 -6.80 8.16 17.65
C GLU A 167 -6.19 7.04 16.80
N ALA A 168 -6.54 6.98 15.51
CA ALA A 168 -6.06 5.92 14.63
C ALA A 168 -5.56 6.41 13.29
N VAL A 169 -4.54 5.74 12.76
CA VAL A 169 -4.12 5.85 11.36
C VAL A 169 -4.76 4.74 10.54
N ILE A 170 -5.31 5.09 9.38
CA ILE A 170 -5.92 4.18 8.42
C ILE A 170 -5.14 4.30 7.12
N VAL A 171 -4.42 3.25 6.74
CA VAL A 171 -3.69 3.18 5.48
C VAL A 171 -4.46 2.32 4.50
N THR A 172 -4.88 2.92 3.39
CA THR A 172 -5.44 2.24 2.22
C THR A 172 -4.37 2.24 1.13
N THR A 173 -3.90 1.06 0.76
CA THR A 173 -2.82 0.95 -0.23
C THR A 173 -3.33 1.19 -1.65
N PRO A 174 -2.54 1.84 -2.52
CA PRO A 174 -2.83 1.91 -3.95
C PRO A 174 -2.72 0.51 -4.54
N THR A 175 -3.47 0.23 -5.60
CA THR A 175 -3.51 -1.12 -6.20
C THR A 175 -2.85 -1.15 -7.56
N PRO A 176 -2.27 -2.28 -7.95
CA PRO A 176 -1.64 -2.44 -9.26
C PRO A 176 -2.64 -2.40 -10.43
N GLY A 177 -2.13 -2.15 -11.63
CA GLY A 177 -2.90 -2.21 -12.88
C GLY A 177 -3.09 -3.63 -13.43
N GLY A 178 -4.16 -3.82 -14.19
CA GLY A 178 -4.47 -5.07 -14.92
C GLY A 178 -3.74 -5.17 -16.26
N PHE A 179 -3.84 -6.34 -16.91
CA PHE A 179 -3.18 -6.59 -18.19
C PHE A 179 -4.15 -7.16 -19.23
N GLY A 180 -4.10 -6.61 -20.45
CA GLY A 180 -4.93 -7.04 -21.57
C GLY A 180 -6.36 -6.54 -21.47
N LYS A 181 -6.99 -6.32 -22.62
CA LYS A 181 -8.41 -5.94 -22.71
C LYS A 181 -9.32 -7.05 -22.17
N ALA A 182 -10.26 -6.68 -21.28
CA ALA A 182 -11.28 -7.57 -20.72
C ALA A 182 -12.28 -8.07 -21.78
#